data_AF-A0A2H6HHD4-F1
#
_entry.id   AF-A0A2H6HHD4-F1
#
_cell.length_a   1.000
_cell.length_b   1.000
_cell.length_c   1.000
_cell.angle_alpha   90.00
_cell.angle_beta   90.00
_cell.angle_gamma   90.00
#
_symmetry.space_group_name_H-M   'P 1'
#
loop_
_entity.id
_entity.type
_entity.pdbx_description
1 polymer ?
#
loop_
_entity_poly.entity_id
_entity_poly.type
_entity_poly.pdbx_seq_one_letter_code
_entity_poly.pdbx_strand_id
1 'polypeptide(L)' 'MTAATSTYGPGSYRDKARSGWITAVLLGVLTLIEYAVAVTVENPLLLLLPFVLAKGALIMDFFMHVRKLRTGGDH' A
#
# COMPACT_ATOMS: atom_id res chain seq x y z
N MET A 1 -38.88 -12.90 8.47
CA MET A 1 -37.87 -12.00 7.86
C MET A 1 -37.31 -11.11 8.97
N THR A 2 -36.23 -11.55 9.61
CA THR A 2 -35.54 -10.79 10.67
C THR A 2 -34.29 -10.17 10.07
N ALA A 3 -34.31 -8.85 9.90
CA ALA A 3 -33.16 -8.10 9.40
C ALA A 3 -32.04 -8.15 10.45
N ALA A 4 -30.90 -8.75 10.08
CA ALA A 4 -29.69 -8.67 10.87
C ALA A 4 -29.20 -7.22 10.88
N THR A 5 -29.37 -6.54 12.01
CA THR A 5 -28.80 -5.23 12.27
C THR A 5 -27.28 -5.34 12.27
N SER A 6 -26.65 -4.79 11.23
CA SER A 6 -25.19 -4.68 11.10
C SER A 6 -24.64 -3.77 12.21
N THR A 7 -24.06 -4.38 13.24
CA THR A 7 -23.30 -3.72 14.30
C THR A 7 -21.95 -3.24 13.76
N TYR A 8 -21.89 -2.09 13.11
CA TYR A 8 -20.62 -1.39 12.85
C TYR A 8 -20.33 -0.45 14.02
N GLY A 9 -19.61 -0.96 15.03
CA GLY A 9 -19.13 -0.16 16.16
C GLY A 9 -18.01 0.83 15.75
N PRO A 10 -17.84 1.96 16.44
CA PRO A 10 -16.95 3.08 16.06
C PRO A 10 -15.43 2.79 16.17
N GLY A 11 -14.99 1.53 16.22
CA GLY A 11 -13.57 1.14 16.36
C GLY A 11 -12.79 0.94 15.05
N SER A 12 -13.46 0.79 13.90
CA SER A 12 -12.86 0.23 12.66
C SER A 12 -12.07 1.22 11.79
N TYR A 13 -12.25 2.53 11.96
CA TYR A 13 -11.63 3.53 11.08
C TYR A 13 -10.14 3.77 11.36
N ARG A 14 -9.74 3.70 12.64
CA ARG A 14 -8.37 4.04 13.07
C ARG A 14 -7.36 3.02 12.56
N ASP A 15 -7.72 1.74 12.50
CA ASP A 15 -6.83 0.67 12.05
C ASP A 15 -6.58 0.73 10.54
N LYS A 16 -7.62 1.06 9.75
CA LYS A 16 -7.49 1.26 8.30
C LYS A 16 -6.67 2.51 7.98
N ALA A 17 -6.89 3.60 8.70
CA ALA A 17 -6.11 4.83 8.56
C ALA A 17 -4.63 4.61 8.92
N ARG A 18 -4.34 3.81 9.96
CA ARG A 18 -2.98 3.50 10.39
C ARG A 18 -2.22 2.69 9.33
N SER A 19 -2.87 1.72 8.69
CA SER A 19 -2.26 0.98 7.59
C SER A 19 -1.92 1.88 6.40
N GLY A 20 -2.81 2.80 6.02
CA GLY A 20 -2.56 3.72 4.91
C GLY A 20 -1.39 4.66 5.16
N TRP A 21 -1.26 5.17 6.38
CA TRP A 21 -0.13 6.02 6.79
C TRP A 21 1.21 5.26 6.77
N ILE A 22 1.25 4.02 7.24
CA ILE A 22 2.47 3.20 7.21
C ILE A 22 2.94 2.97 5.77
N THR A 23 2.02 2.63 4.86
CA THR A 23 2.34 2.46 3.44
C THR A 23 2.82 3.75 2.79
N ALA A 24 2.18 4.89 3.11
CA ALA A 24 2.59 6.19 2.60
C ALA A 24 4.02 6.54 3.04
N VAL A 25 4.37 6.30 4.31
CA VAL A 25 5.74 6.48 4.82
C VAL A 25 6.72 5.56 4.09
N LEU A 26 6.35 4.29 3.89
CA LEU A 26 7.19 3.31 3.18
C LEU A 26 7.45 3.73 1.72
N LEU A 27 6.43 4.22 1.02
CA LEU A 27 6.55 4.79 -0.32
C LEU A 27 7.43 6.04 -0.35
N GLY A 28 7.31 6.91 0.66
CA GLY A 28 8.15 8.08 0.81
C GLY A 28 9.63 7.72 0.94
N VAL A 29 9.95 6.76 1.82
CA VAL A 29 11.32 6.26 2.00
C VAL A 29 11.85 5.63 0.70
N LEU A 30 11.05 4.80 0.03
CA LEU A 30 11.45 4.17 -1.23
C LEU A 30 11.76 5.20 -2.32
N THR A 31 11.00 6.29 -2.36
CA THR A 31 11.22 7.41 -3.28
C THR A 31 12.50 8.19 -2.96
N LEU A 32 12.83 8.34 -1.68
CA LEU A 32 14.09 8.97 -1.26
C LEU A 32 15.30 8.16 -1.71
N ILE A 33 15.22 6.83 -1.61
CA ILE A 33 16.29 5.92 -2.05
C ILE A 33 16.45 5.98 -3.57
N GLU A 34 15.34 5.95 -4.33
CA GLU A 34 15.39 6.15 -5.79
C GLU A 34 16.08 7.46 -6.16
N TYR A 35 15.76 8.55 -5.47
CA TYR A 35 16.39 9.85 -5.71
C TYR A 35 17.89 9.80 -5.45
N ALA A 36 18.33 9.22 -4.33
CA ALA A 36 19.74 9.09 -4.02
C ALA A 36 20.49 8.24 -5.06
N VAL A 37 19.89 7.13 -5.50
CA VAL A 37 20.44 6.29 -6.58
C VAL A 37 20.55 7.06 -7.89
N ALA A 38 19.51 7.81 -8.24
CA ALA A 38 19.47 8.59 -9.48
C ALA A 38 20.55 9.69 -9.52
N VAL A 39 20.91 10.26 -8.37
CA VAL A 39 21.93 11.31 -8.26
C VAL A 39 23.36 10.74 -8.20
N THR A 40 23.52 9.49 -7.74
CA THR A 40 24.86 8.90 -7.48
C THR A 40 25.35 7.93 -8.55
N VAL A 41 24.45 7.39 -9.38
CA VAL A 41 24.76 6.34 -10.36
C VAL A 41 24.64 6.88 -11.78
N GLU A 42 25.68 6.66 -12.60
CA GLU A 42 25.73 7.12 -14.00
C GLU A 42 24.72 6.42 -14.92
N ASN A 43 24.41 5.14 -14.64
CA ASN A 43 23.37 4.37 -15.35
C ASN A 43 22.25 3.93 -14.38
N PRO A 44 21.40 4.87 -13.93
CA PRO A 44 20.43 4.60 -12.89
C PRO A 44 19.25 3.75 -13.39
N LEU A 45 19.00 3.67 -14.70
CA LEU A 45 17.84 2.98 -15.28
C LEU A 45 17.73 1.50 -14.88
N LEU A 46 18.84 0.76 -14.96
CA LEU A 46 18.84 -0.67 -14.60
C LEU A 46 18.62 -0.88 -13.10
N LEU A 47 19.13 0.04 -12.27
CA LEU A 47 19.02 -0.05 -10.83
C LEU A 47 17.68 0.48 -10.32
N LEU A 48 17.05 1.43 -11.02
CA LEU A 48 15.73 2.00 -10.70
C LEU A 48 14.57 1.08 -11.11
N LEU A 49 14.75 0.26 -12.15
CA LEU A 49 13.72 -0.68 -12.61
C LEU A 49 13.10 -1.53 -11.48
N PRO A 50 13.89 -2.20 -10.61
CA PRO A 50 13.31 -2.95 -9.50
C PRO A 50 12.60 -2.06 -8.46
N PHE A 51 13.03 -0.81 -8.26
CA PHE A 51 12.37 0.11 -7.33
C PHE A 51 10.99 0.56 -7.84
N VAL A 52 10.89 0.86 -9.13
CA VAL A 52 9.61 1.22 -9.77
C VAL A 52 8.63 0.05 -9.72
N LEU A 53 9.10 -1.18 -9.96
CA LEU A 53 8.27 -2.39 -9.83
C LEU A 53 7.83 -2.63 -8.39
N ALA A 54 8.74 -2.51 -7.42
CA ALA A 54 8.42 -2.65 -5.99
C ALA A 54 7.40 -1.60 -5.54
N LYS A 55 7.56 -0.36 -5.99
CA LYS A 55 6.62 0.75 -5.73
C LYS A 55 5.26 0.46 -6.33
N GLY A 56 5.20 0.01 -7.59
CA GLY A 56 3.98 -0.39 -8.26
C GLY A 56 3.23 -1.49 -7.51
N ALA A 57 3.93 -2.55 -7.09
CA ALA A 57 3.36 -3.63 -6.30
C ALA A 57 2.81 -3.14 -4.94
N LEU A 58 3.56 -2.29 -4.24
CA LEU A 58 3.13 -1.69 -2.97
C LEU A 58 1.84 -0.86 -3.13
N ILE A 59 1.74 -0.08 -4.19
CA ILE A 59 0.55 0.72 -4.49
C ILE A 59 -0.63 -0.20 -4.81
N MET A 60 -0.42 -1.27 -5.58
CA MET A 60 -1.47 -2.24 -5.91
C MET A 60 -1.98 -3.00 -4.67
N ASP A 61 -1.11 -3.39 -3.75
CA ASP A 61 -1.47 -4.18 -2.56
C ASP A 61 -2.15 -3.36 -1.44
N PHE A 62 -1.87 -2.06 -1.37
CA PHE A 62 -2.31 -1.21 -0.26
C PHE A 62 -3.27 -0.10 -0.66
N PHE A 63 -3.15 0.47 -1.86
CA PHE A 63 -4.03 1.54 -2.33
C PHE A 63 -5.13 1.03 -3.26
N MET A 64 -4.85 0.00 -4.07
CA MET A 64 -5.92 -0.70 -4.77
C MET A 64 -6.59 -1.72 -3.86
N HIS A 65 -7.90 -1.89 -4.05
CA HIS A 65 -8.81 -2.68 -3.22
C HIS A 65 -8.53 -4.20 -3.21
N VAL A 66 -7.33 -4.67 -3.57
CA VAL A 66 -6.97 -6.09 -3.60
C VAL A 66 -7.05 -6.73 -2.21
N ARG A 67 -6.79 -5.97 -1.14
CA ARG A 67 -7.03 -6.45 0.23
C ARG A 67 -8.51 -6.76 0.50
N LYS A 68 -9.44 -6.13 -0.21
CA LYS A 68 -10.89 -6.41 -0.13
C LYS A 68 -11.28 -7.66 -0.92
N LEU A 69 -10.52 -8.04 -1.95
CA LEU A 69 -10.73 -9.28 -2.73
C LEU A 69 -10.08 -10.51 -2.10
N ARG A 70 -8.99 -10.35 -1.34
CA ARG A 70 -8.34 -11.46 -0.62
C ARG A 70 -9.08 -11.90 0.65
N THR A 71 -10.00 -11.08 1.16
CA THR A 71 -10.85 -11.38 2.33
C THR A 71 -12.34 -11.44 1.93
N GLY A 72 -12.63 -11.76 0.66
CA GLY A 72 -13.99 -11.92 0.12
C GLY A 72 -14.33 -13.37 -0.21
N GLY A 73 -13.75 -14.32 0.53
CA GLY A 73 -13.94 -15.76 0.34
C GLY A 73 -14.23 -16.49 1.65
N ASP A 74 -14.89 -15.83 2.59
CA ASP A 74 -15.58 -16.53 3.67
C ASP A 74 -16.83 -15.73 4.06
N HIS A 75 -17.93 -16.46 4.21
CA HIS A 75 -19.35 -16.07 4.32
C HIS A 75 -20.16 -16.14 3.02
#